data_AF-A0A5N5D4J3-F1
#
_entry.id   AF-A0A5N5D4J3-F1
#
_cell.length_a   1.000
_cell.length_b   1.000
_cell.length_c   1.000
_cell.angle_alpha   90.00
_cell.angle_beta   90.00
_cell.angle_gamma   90.00
#
_symmetry.space_group_name_H-M   'P 1'
#
loop_
_entity.id
_entity.type
_entity.pdbx_description
1 polymer ?
#
loop_
_entity_poly.entity_id
_entity_poly.type
_entity_poly.pdbx_seq_one_letter_code
_entity_poly.pdbx_strand_id
1 'polypeptide(L)'
;MTTPSPQARLTIKAAFERFKRSVSADDARRFQVTNLNDVWDTAAEIEDKLANSKSLRNMRRIEPFLRGLERYASVVEVLCNGTDYLPWIWAPIKLMLQLSSEYLSSLEKLLEAYEMICDNMPRFEQFGIAFQKDSSFQQVLALFYADILEFHRRAYKFFRAKGKDPSIFIYFNVLMGPPAWTRFFHTSWGSFDGRFRAILDNIARDSELIDKNANAIDILQAKEFRDTQNKLITQREKQEEAARLASVIKWLQITQLHDQEEELDHFTTRCHPGSCDWIFQLEKVKKWMTDDEPQPVIWLHGKPGAGE
;
A
#
# COMPACT_ATOMS: atom_id res chain seq x y z
N MET A 1 11.83 -1.32 12.06
CA MET A 1 11.07 -0.23 12.69
C MET A 1 10.38 0.55 11.57
N THR A 2 9.05 0.52 11.52
CA THR A 2 8.21 1.32 10.61
C THR A 2 8.32 2.78 11.04
N THR A 3 8.82 3.66 10.18
CA THR A 3 8.88 5.09 10.49
C THR A 3 7.50 5.69 10.23
N PRO A 4 6.80 6.20 11.26
CA PRO A 4 5.47 6.76 11.09
C PRO A 4 5.54 8.14 10.44
N SER A 5 4.65 8.38 9.48
CA SER A 5 4.53 9.63 8.74
C SER A 5 4.21 10.79 9.69
N PRO A 6 5.00 11.87 9.70
CA PRO A 6 4.71 13.05 10.52
C PRO A 6 3.34 13.65 10.23
N GLN A 7 2.94 13.68 8.96
CA GLN A 7 1.66 14.25 8.53
C GLN A 7 0.48 13.43 9.05
N ALA A 8 0.56 12.10 8.95
CA ALA A 8 -0.48 11.20 9.45
C ALA A 8 -0.68 11.35 10.96
N ARG A 9 0.41 11.47 11.73
CA ARG A 9 0.36 11.71 13.18
C ARG A 9 -0.26 13.06 13.52
N LEU A 10 -0.01 14.10 12.73
CA LEU A 10 -0.66 15.41 12.91
C LEU A 10 -2.17 15.34 12.67
N THR A 11 -2.61 14.62 11.63
CA THR A 11 -4.03 14.39 11.35
C THR A 11 -4.74 13.68 12.50
N ILE A 12 -4.16 12.58 13.02
CA ILE A 12 -4.71 11.84 14.18
C ILE A 12 -4.80 12.76 15.40
N LYS A 13 -3.72 13.48 15.71
CA LYS A 13 -3.69 14.41 16.86
C LYS A 13 -4.77 15.49 16.73
N ALA A 14 -4.94 16.08 15.55
CA ALA A 14 -5.93 17.12 15.31
C ALA A 14 -7.36 16.59 15.50
N ALA A 15 -7.65 15.39 14.98
CA ALA A 15 -8.95 14.74 15.15
C ALA A 15 -9.25 14.43 16.62
N PHE A 16 -8.28 13.84 17.31
CA PHE A 16 -8.34 13.56 18.75
C PHE A 16 -8.65 14.83 19.56
N GLU A 17 -7.86 15.89 19.40
CA GLU A 17 -8.03 17.13 20.16
C GLU A 17 -9.39 17.77 19.89
N ARG A 18 -9.86 17.72 18.64
CA ARG A 18 -11.18 18.24 18.26
C ARG A 18 -12.30 17.48 18.95
N PHE A 19 -12.21 16.16 19.03
CA PHE A 19 -13.21 15.35 19.71
C PHE A 19 -13.13 15.54 21.23
N LYS A 20 -11.93 15.47 21.82
CA LYS A 20 -11.70 15.68 23.25
C LYS A 20 -12.30 16.98 23.78
N ARG A 21 -12.19 18.09 23.05
CA ARG A 21 -12.83 19.38 23.40
C ARG A 21 -14.36 19.33 23.49
N SER A 22 -15.00 18.36 22.86
CA SER A 22 -16.45 18.18 22.88
C SER A 22 -16.92 17.25 24.00
N VAL A 23 -16.01 16.52 24.65
CA VAL A 23 -16.30 15.46 25.62
C VAL A 23 -16.11 15.98 27.04
N SER A 24 -17.00 15.59 27.96
CA SER A 24 -16.87 15.92 29.38
C SER A 24 -15.60 15.30 29.99
N ALA A 25 -15.06 15.91 31.05
CA ALA A 25 -13.87 15.38 31.72
C ALA A 25 -14.09 13.96 32.28
N ASP A 26 -15.32 13.65 32.70
CA ASP A 26 -15.66 12.32 33.22
C ASP A 26 -15.70 11.26 32.12
N ASP A 27 -16.32 11.58 30.99
CA ASP A 27 -16.36 10.65 29.85
C ASP A 27 -14.96 10.46 29.24
N ALA A 28 -14.16 11.52 29.16
CA ALA A 28 -12.78 11.43 28.66
C ALA A 28 -11.92 10.50 29.54
N ARG A 29 -12.07 10.56 30.88
CA ARG A 29 -11.38 9.63 31.80
C ARG A 29 -11.84 8.19 31.59
N ARG A 30 -13.14 7.96 31.39
CA ARG A 30 -13.68 6.63 31.09
C ARG A 30 -13.17 6.09 29.77
N PHE A 31 -13.03 6.94 28.75
CA PHE A 31 -12.53 6.52 27.44
C PHE A 31 -11.10 5.99 27.51
N GLN A 32 -10.23 6.60 28.32
CA GLN A 32 -8.83 6.16 28.46
C GLN A 32 -8.69 4.74 29.03
N VAL A 33 -9.60 4.32 29.90
CA VAL A 33 -9.55 3.00 30.56
C VAL A 33 -10.39 1.94 29.86
N THR A 34 -11.10 2.30 28.78
CA THR A 34 -11.98 1.37 28.08
C THR A 34 -11.21 0.57 27.04
N ASN A 35 -11.35 -0.75 27.08
CA ASN A 35 -10.82 -1.68 26.10
C ASN A 35 -11.86 -2.06 25.05
N LEU A 36 -11.41 -2.61 23.91
CA LEU A 36 -12.34 -3.05 22.86
C LEU A 36 -13.25 -4.20 23.34
N ASN A 37 -12.74 -5.11 24.17
CA ASN A 37 -13.53 -6.18 24.79
C ASN A 37 -14.69 -5.62 25.63
N ASP A 38 -14.50 -4.49 26.30
CA ASP A 38 -15.58 -3.86 27.06
C ASP A 38 -16.75 -3.42 26.17
N VAL A 39 -16.48 -3.13 24.89
CA VAL A 39 -17.53 -2.78 23.91
C VAL A 39 -18.31 -4.03 23.51
N TRP A 40 -17.63 -5.16 23.32
CA TRP A 40 -18.26 -6.46 23.07
C TRP A 40 -19.16 -6.88 24.25
N ASP A 41 -18.63 -6.80 25.46
CA ASP A 41 -19.37 -7.13 26.69
C ASP A 41 -20.60 -6.23 26.83
N THR A 42 -20.46 -4.93 26.56
CA THR A 42 -21.58 -3.99 26.60
C THR A 42 -22.65 -4.33 25.55
N ALA A 43 -22.27 -4.73 24.34
CA ALA A 43 -23.22 -5.13 23.31
C ALA A 43 -24.01 -6.38 23.72
N ALA A 44 -23.34 -7.36 24.31
CA ALA A 44 -23.97 -8.57 24.86
C ALA A 44 -24.92 -8.25 26.02
N GLU A 45 -24.49 -7.41 26.97
CA GLU A 45 -25.34 -6.96 28.08
C GLU A 45 -26.61 -6.25 27.60
N ILE A 46 -26.51 -5.45 26.53
CA ILE A 46 -27.68 -4.77 25.94
C ILE A 46 -28.60 -5.79 25.27
N GLU A 47 -28.06 -6.78 24.57
CA GLU A 47 -28.85 -7.86 23.96
C GLU A 47 -29.64 -8.63 25.02
N ASP A 48 -29.01 -9.00 26.14
CA ASP A 48 -29.66 -9.68 27.25
C ASP A 48 -30.76 -8.82 27.90
N LYS A 49 -30.50 -7.52 28.11
CA LYS A 49 -31.51 -6.59 28.63
C LYS A 49 -32.72 -6.49 27.70
N LEU A 50 -32.49 -6.39 26.40
CA LEU A 50 -33.55 -6.32 25.39
C LEU A 50 -34.31 -7.65 25.25
N ALA A 51 -33.65 -8.79 25.44
CA ALA A 51 -34.28 -10.10 25.48
C ALA A 51 -35.27 -10.20 26.65
N ASN A 52 -34.82 -9.80 27.84
CA ASN A 52 -35.64 -9.79 29.05
C ASN A 52 -36.85 -8.85 28.93
N SER A 53 -36.73 -7.75 28.17
CA SER A 53 -37.83 -6.81 27.89
C SER A 53 -38.65 -7.14 26.63
N LYS A 54 -38.49 -8.33 26.03
CA LYS A 54 -39.16 -8.77 24.80
C LYS A 54 -39.02 -7.79 23.63
N SER A 55 -37.89 -7.08 23.56
CA SER A 55 -37.63 -6.00 22.60
C SER A 55 -36.31 -6.20 21.85
N LEU A 56 -36.01 -7.45 21.45
CA LEU A 56 -34.79 -7.79 20.70
C LEU A 56 -34.61 -6.92 19.45
N ARG A 57 -33.35 -6.56 19.16
CA ARG A 57 -32.96 -5.68 18.04
C ARG A 57 -31.77 -6.17 17.21
N ASN A 58 -31.46 -7.46 17.27
CA ASN A 58 -30.36 -8.09 16.53
C ASN A 58 -29.03 -7.32 16.74
N MET A 59 -28.49 -7.37 17.96
CA MET A 59 -27.25 -6.67 18.30
C MET A 59 -26.04 -7.19 17.51
N ARG A 60 -26.13 -8.41 16.94
CA ARG A 60 -25.12 -8.99 16.03
C ARG A 60 -24.81 -8.12 14.81
N ARG A 61 -25.67 -7.17 14.47
CA ARG A 61 -25.42 -6.16 13.41
C ARG A 61 -24.14 -5.35 13.61
N ILE A 62 -23.69 -5.15 14.86
CA ILE A 62 -22.46 -4.39 15.14
C ILE A 62 -21.18 -5.24 15.04
N GLU A 63 -21.30 -6.57 15.06
CA GLU A 63 -20.14 -7.47 15.10
C GLU A 63 -19.20 -7.30 13.90
N PRO A 64 -19.67 -7.19 12.63
CA PRO A 64 -18.80 -6.94 11.49
C PRO A 64 -17.97 -5.67 11.68
N PHE A 65 -18.59 -4.60 12.17
CA PHE A 65 -17.93 -3.34 12.45
C PHE A 65 -16.86 -3.49 13.53
N LEU A 66 -17.16 -4.12 14.66
CA LEU A 66 -16.19 -4.31 15.75
C LEU A 66 -14.99 -5.17 15.33
N ARG A 67 -15.21 -6.22 14.53
CA ARG A 67 -14.12 -7.03 13.96
C ARG A 67 -13.26 -6.24 12.98
N GLY A 68 -13.88 -5.46 12.10
CA GLY A 68 -13.16 -4.56 11.19
C GLY A 68 -12.36 -3.50 11.95
N LEU A 69 -12.93 -2.97 13.04
CA LEU A 69 -12.30 -1.99 13.92
C LEU A 69 -11.09 -2.56 14.65
N GLU A 70 -11.14 -3.81 15.11
CA GLU A 70 -10.02 -4.50 15.74
C GLU A 70 -8.83 -4.63 14.78
N ARG A 71 -9.09 -5.06 13.55
CA ARG A 71 -8.08 -5.14 12.48
C ARG A 71 -7.50 -3.77 12.17
N TYR A 72 -8.36 -2.77 11.98
CA TYR A 72 -7.93 -1.39 11.75
C TYR A 72 -7.09 -0.83 12.90
N ALA A 73 -7.49 -1.08 14.15
CA ALA A 73 -6.77 -0.64 15.35
C ALA A 73 -5.34 -1.17 15.37
N SER A 74 -5.12 -2.43 14.99
CA SER A 74 -3.78 -3.02 14.92
C SER A 74 -2.86 -2.31 13.92
N VAL A 75 -3.41 -1.80 12.81
CA VAL A 75 -2.64 -1.10 11.77
C VAL A 75 -2.35 0.35 12.19
N VAL A 76 -3.35 1.04 12.76
CA VAL A 76 -3.21 2.44 13.17
C VAL A 76 -2.43 2.63 14.47
N GLU A 77 -2.27 1.56 15.28
CA GLU A 77 -1.49 1.57 16.52
C GLU A 77 -0.07 2.10 16.31
N VAL A 78 0.55 1.78 15.17
CA VAL A 78 1.89 2.29 14.79
C VAL A 78 1.92 3.83 14.75
N LEU A 79 0.84 4.47 14.29
CA LEU A 79 0.70 5.92 14.21
C LEU A 79 0.33 6.55 15.57
N CYS A 80 -0.38 5.79 16.41
CA CYS A 80 -0.79 6.18 17.76
C CYS A 80 0.25 5.85 18.84
N ASN A 81 1.37 5.21 18.48
CA ASN A 81 2.36 4.76 19.46
C ASN A 81 2.85 5.91 20.37
N GLY A 82 2.86 5.66 21.68
CA GLY A 82 3.21 6.64 22.72
C GLY A 82 2.13 7.69 23.00
N THR A 83 0.87 7.45 22.62
CA THR A 83 -0.26 8.37 22.85
C THR A 83 -1.53 7.63 23.29
N ASP A 84 -2.45 8.34 23.94
CA ASP A 84 -3.73 7.78 24.40
C ASP A 84 -4.84 7.88 23.34
N TYR A 85 -4.49 7.91 22.05
CA TYR A 85 -5.44 8.20 20.97
C TYR A 85 -6.25 6.97 20.55
N LEU A 86 -5.70 5.77 20.75
CA LEU A 86 -6.30 4.52 20.27
C LEU A 86 -7.67 4.23 20.92
N PRO A 87 -7.85 4.37 22.26
CA PRO A 87 -9.14 4.12 22.90
C PRO A 87 -10.31 4.98 22.41
N TRP A 88 -10.02 6.14 21.81
CA TRP A 88 -11.04 7.06 21.31
C TRP A 88 -11.75 6.57 20.05
N ILE A 89 -11.24 5.50 19.45
CA ILE A 89 -11.88 4.79 18.36
C ILE A 89 -13.05 3.94 18.88
N TRP A 90 -12.90 3.22 20.00
CA TRP A 90 -13.91 2.25 20.43
C TRP A 90 -14.69 2.64 21.68
N ALA A 91 -14.08 3.38 22.61
CA ALA A 91 -14.74 3.77 23.85
C ALA A 91 -16.03 4.60 23.64
N PRO A 92 -16.12 5.51 22.65
CA PRO A 92 -17.36 6.21 22.36
C PRO A 92 -18.50 5.27 21.93
N ILE A 93 -18.18 4.16 21.25
CA ILE A 93 -19.17 3.17 20.81
C ILE A 93 -19.90 2.61 22.04
N LYS A 94 -19.14 2.16 23.05
CA LYS A 94 -19.68 1.67 24.33
C LYS A 94 -20.64 2.69 24.95
N LEU A 95 -20.23 3.95 25.05
CA LEU A 95 -21.08 5.01 25.60
C LEU A 95 -22.37 5.20 24.79
N MET A 96 -22.27 5.25 23.46
CA MET A 96 -23.43 5.47 22.58
C MET A 96 -24.40 4.29 22.60
N LEU A 97 -23.90 3.06 22.68
CA LEU A 97 -24.73 1.87 22.86
C LEU A 97 -25.49 1.94 24.18
N GLN A 98 -24.82 2.29 25.28
CA GLN A 98 -25.47 2.45 26.59
C GLN A 98 -26.55 3.54 26.55
N LEU A 99 -26.25 4.71 25.99
CA LEU A 99 -27.19 5.83 25.93
C LEU A 99 -28.38 5.57 24.98
N SER A 100 -28.17 4.81 23.90
CA SER A 100 -29.23 4.49 22.93
C SER A 100 -30.06 3.26 23.34
N SER A 101 -29.56 2.39 24.21
CA SER A 101 -30.27 1.19 24.67
C SER A 101 -31.62 1.48 25.35
N GLU A 102 -31.77 2.67 25.92
CA GLU A 102 -33.04 3.14 26.49
C GLU A 102 -34.13 3.41 25.41
N TYR A 103 -33.76 3.51 24.13
CA TYR A 103 -34.65 3.92 23.03
C TYR A 103 -34.37 3.16 21.73
N LEU A 104 -35.23 2.19 21.42
CA LEU A 104 -35.05 1.23 20.34
C LEU A 104 -34.82 1.86 18.96
N SER A 105 -35.56 2.93 18.61
CA SER A 105 -35.39 3.60 17.31
C SER A 105 -34.05 4.32 17.18
N SER A 106 -33.45 4.75 18.29
CA SER A 106 -32.12 5.34 18.31
C SER A 106 -31.02 4.32 18.23
N LEU A 107 -31.20 3.19 18.91
CA LEU A 107 -30.30 2.06 18.82
C LEU A 107 -30.25 1.49 17.38
N GLU A 108 -31.41 1.28 16.74
CA GLU A 108 -31.49 0.75 15.37
C GLU A 108 -30.72 1.60 14.36
N LYS A 109 -30.87 2.92 14.38
CA LYS A 109 -30.16 3.82 13.45
C LYS A 109 -28.68 3.95 13.78
N LEU A 110 -28.32 3.86 15.06
CA LEU A 110 -26.91 3.82 15.47
C LEU A 110 -26.23 2.56 14.92
N LEU A 111 -26.90 1.40 15.00
CA LEU A 111 -26.41 0.14 14.42
C LEU A 111 -26.30 0.22 12.90
N GLU A 112 -27.31 0.77 12.22
CA GLU A 112 -27.28 1.01 10.77
C GLU A 112 -26.10 1.91 10.36
N ALA A 113 -25.81 2.97 11.12
CA ALA A 113 -24.65 3.81 10.86
C ALA A 113 -23.32 3.05 10.98
N TYR A 114 -23.18 2.18 11.99
CA TYR A 114 -21.98 1.35 12.14
C TYR A 114 -21.85 0.30 11.04
N GLU A 115 -22.95 -0.28 10.57
CA GLU A 115 -22.95 -1.17 9.39
C GLU A 115 -22.44 -0.42 8.15
N MET A 116 -22.94 0.78 7.88
CA MET A 116 -22.49 1.58 6.74
C MET A 116 -21.01 1.95 6.81
N ILE A 117 -20.48 2.24 8.01
CA ILE A 117 -19.03 2.46 8.20
C ILE A 117 -18.27 1.15 7.95
N CYS A 118 -18.79 0.02 8.42
CA CYS A 118 -18.19 -1.29 8.22
C CYS A 118 -18.11 -1.68 6.74
N ASP A 119 -19.13 -1.38 5.93
CA ASP A 119 -19.13 -1.72 4.49
C ASP A 119 -17.94 -1.10 3.74
N ASN A 120 -17.37 -0.02 4.28
CA ASN A 120 -16.21 0.65 3.73
C ASN A 120 -14.86 0.13 4.29
N MET A 121 -14.86 -0.75 5.30
CA MET A 121 -13.65 -1.29 5.96
C MET A 121 -12.86 -2.37 5.19
N PRO A 122 -13.46 -3.30 4.39
CA PRO A 122 -12.75 -4.46 3.83
C PRO A 122 -11.50 -4.12 3.00
N ARG A 123 -11.44 -2.92 2.43
CA ARG A 123 -10.32 -2.45 1.61
C ARG A 123 -9.07 -2.14 2.44
N PHE A 124 -9.23 -1.66 3.68
CA PHE A 124 -8.09 -1.37 4.56
C PHE A 124 -7.37 -2.64 5.02
N GLU A 125 -8.08 -3.77 5.09
CA GLU A 125 -7.53 -5.06 5.52
C GLU A 125 -6.51 -5.62 4.52
N GLN A 126 -6.79 -5.51 3.22
CA GLN A 126 -5.89 -6.00 2.17
C GLN A 126 -4.62 -5.14 2.06
N PHE A 127 -4.74 -3.83 2.24
CA PHE A 127 -3.65 -2.88 2.02
C PHE A 127 -2.85 -2.55 3.29
N GLY A 128 -3.43 -2.80 4.47
CA GLY A 128 -2.82 -2.56 5.79
C GLY A 128 -1.50 -3.29 6.01
N ILE A 129 -1.37 -4.51 5.49
CA ILE A 129 -0.17 -5.33 5.64
C ILE A 129 0.86 -5.00 4.55
N ALA A 130 0.41 -4.79 3.31
CA ALA A 130 1.29 -4.54 2.16
C ALA A 130 1.96 -3.16 2.20
N PHE A 131 1.25 -2.12 2.69
CA PHE A 131 1.68 -0.72 2.57
C PHE A 131 1.93 -0.04 3.92
N GLN A 132 2.17 -0.81 4.98
CA GLN A 132 2.39 -0.32 6.34
C GLN A 132 3.54 0.70 6.47
N LYS A 133 4.50 0.70 5.52
CA LYS A 133 5.66 1.61 5.45
C LYS A 133 5.44 2.82 4.54
N ASP A 134 4.38 2.84 3.75
CA ASP A 134 4.12 3.92 2.80
C ASP A 134 3.47 5.13 3.49
N SER A 135 4.06 6.32 3.30
CA SER A 135 3.56 7.53 3.96
C SER A 135 2.20 7.98 3.42
N SER A 136 1.89 7.71 2.15
CA SER A 136 0.61 8.08 1.55
C SER A 136 -0.51 7.21 2.10
N PHE A 137 -0.25 5.90 2.23
CA PHE A 137 -1.19 4.96 2.84
C PHE A 137 -1.42 5.25 4.33
N GLN A 138 -0.37 5.55 5.09
CA GLN A 138 -0.49 6.00 6.48
C GLN A 138 -1.35 7.27 6.61
N GLN A 139 -1.27 8.18 5.63
CA GLN A 139 -2.13 9.36 5.61
C GLN A 139 -3.60 8.99 5.43
N VAL A 140 -3.93 8.02 4.58
CA VAL A 140 -5.32 7.59 4.42
C VAL A 140 -5.85 6.90 5.68
N LEU A 141 -5.04 6.06 6.33
CA LEU A 141 -5.41 5.48 7.62
C LEU A 141 -5.72 6.57 8.67
N ALA A 142 -4.95 7.66 8.68
CA ALA A 142 -5.16 8.80 9.56
C ALA A 142 -6.42 9.61 9.19
N LEU A 143 -6.78 9.72 7.92
CA LEU A 143 -8.03 10.34 7.48
C LEU A 143 -9.25 9.51 7.93
N PHE A 144 -9.18 8.19 7.76
CA PHE A 144 -10.23 7.28 8.24
C PHE A 144 -10.40 7.35 9.77
N TYR A 145 -9.30 7.46 10.53
CA TYR A 145 -9.34 7.73 11.97
C TYR A 145 -10.14 9.02 12.26
N ALA A 146 -9.83 10.09 11.52
CA ALA A 146 -10.47 11.37 11.70
C ALA A 146 -11.97 11.33 11.40
N ASP A 147 -12.39 10.57 10.39
CA ASP A 147 -13.79 10.39 10.04
C ASP A 147 -14.57 9.61 11.11
N ILE A 148 -13.99 8.53 11.64
CA ILE A 148 -14.58 7.79 12.78
C ILE A 148 -14.76 8.73 13.99
N LEU A 149 -13.73 9.51 14.33
CA LEU A 149 -13.82 10.44 15.47
C LEU A 149 -14.78 11.59 15.23
N GLU A 150 -14.91 12.08 14.00
CA GLU A 150 -15.89 13.12 13.67
C GLU A 150 -17.32 12.58 13.77
N PHE A 151 -17.56 11.33 13.35
CA PHE A 151 -18.82 10.64 13.60
C PHE A 151 -19.10 10.54 15.10
N HIS A 152 -18.16 10.00 15.89
CA HIS A 152 -18.30 9.89 17.34
C HIS A 152 -18.52 11.24 18.01
N ARG A 153 -17.82 12.30 17.60
CA ARG A 153 -17.98 13.66 18.13
C ARG A 153 -19.39 14.19 17.94
N ARG A 154 -19.99 13.96 16.77
CA ARG A 154 -21.34 14.43 16.47
C ARG A 154 -22.38 13.60 17.22
N ALA A 155 -22.24 12.28 17.21
CA ALA A 155 -23.12 11.39 17.94
C ALA A 155 -23.03 11.64 19.47
N TYR A 156 -21.84 11.88 20.01
CA TYR A 156 -21.65 12.26 21.42
C TYR A 156 -22.42 13.53 21.76
N LYS A 157 -22.26 14.62 20.99
CA LYS A 157 -23.01 15.87 21.21
C LYS A 157 -24.52 15.64 21.17
N PHE A 158 -24.97 14.74 20.30
CA PHE A 158 -26.37 14.38 20.18
C PHE A 158 -26.88 13.67 21.45
N PHE A 159 -26.24 12.57 21.88
CA PHE A 159 -26.69 11.79 23.04
C PHE A 159 -26.46 12.49 24.39
N ARG A 160 -25.45 13.37 24.50
CA ARG A 160 -25.11 14.11 25.73
C ARG A 160 -25.67 15.53 25.79
N ALA A 161 -26.48 15.99 24.83
CA ALA A 161 -27.15 17.31 24.89
C ALA A 161 -28.05 17.53 26.13
N LYS A 162 -28.26 16.49 26.94
CA LYS A 162 -28.99 16.41 28.21
C LYS A 162 -28.48 17.31 29.37
N GLY A 163 -27.48 18.17 29.17
CA GLY A 163 -26.67 18.73 30.27
C GLY A 163 -26.91 20.19 30.70
N LYS A 164 -27.85 20.95 30.14
CA LYS A 164 -28.08 22.35 30.53
C LYS A 164 -29.49 22.53 31.10
N ASP A 165 -29.57 22.51 32.43
CA ASP A 165 -30.72 22.79 33.32
C ASP A 165 -31.69 21.62 33.66
N PRO A 166 -31.55 20.97 34.84
CA PRO A 166 -32.40 19.86 35.29
C PRO A 166 -33.83 20.24 35.71
N SER A 167 -34.09 21.51 36.03
CA SER A 167 -35.31 21.94 36.74
C SER A 167 -36.57 21.93 35.87
N ILE A 168 -36.42 22.05 34.55
CA ILE A 168 -37.53 22.00 33.57
C ILE A 168 -37.85 20.56 33.14
N PHE A 169 -36.95 19.59 33.37
CA PHE A 169 -37.03 18.26 32.80
C PHE A 169 -38.01 17.32 33.53
N ILE A 170 -38.16 17.48 34.85
CA ILE A 170 -39.10 16.69 35.66
C ILE A 170 -40.55 17.03 35.27
N TYR A 171 -40.86 18.32 35.10
CA TYR A 171 -42.20 18.75 34.67
C TYR A 171 -42.51 18.35 33.22
N PHE A 172 -41.50 18.27 32.34
CA PHE A 172 -41.72 17.93 30.94
C PHE A 172 -41.93 16.43 30.69
N ASN A 173 -41.19 15.53 31.37
CA ASN A 173 -41.34 14.07 31.19
C ASN A 173 -42.68 13.54 31.70
N VAL A 174 -43.27 14.17 32.72
CA VAL A 174 -44.57 13.78 33.28
C VAL A 174 -45.74 14.31 32.43
N LEU A 175 -45.58 15.46 31.75
CA LEU A 175 -46.67 16.14 31.04
C LEU A 175 -46.65 15.95 29.50
N MET A 176 -45.51 15.67 28.87
CA MET A 176 -45.34 15.81 27.39
C MET A 176 -44.95 14.53 26.63
N GLY A 177 -44.92 13.37 27.29
CA GLY A 177 -44.58 12.08 26.64
C GLY A 177 -43.07 11.88 26.42
N PRO A 178 -42.65 10.86 25.63
CA PRO A 178 -41.25 10.44 25.53
C PRO A 178 -40.33 11.60 25.15
N PRO A 179 -39.06 11.56 25.60
CA PRO A 179 -38.22 12.74 25.68
C PRO A 179 -38.17 13.50 24.36
N ALA A 180 -38.20 14.84 24.40
CA ALA A 180 -38.16 15.70 23.22
C ALA A 180 -37.03 15.32 22.24
N TRP A 181 -35.91 14.77 22.73
CA TRP A 181 -34.78 14.35 21.90
C TRP A 181 -35.09 13.13 21.01
N THR A 182 -36.08 12.28 21.31
CA THR A 182 -36.57 11.24 20.38
C THR A 182 -37.23 11.87 19.15
N ARG A 183 -37.96 12.97 19.35
CA ARG A 183 -38.53 13.82 18.28
C ARG A 183 -37.45 14.60 17.54
N PHE A 184 -36.43 15.11 18.26
CA PHE A 184 -35.22 15.65 17.63
C PHE A 184 -34.38 14.58 16.94
N PHE A 185 -34.41 13.31 17.34
CA PHE A 185 -33.68 12.24 16.67
C PHE A 185 -34.31 11.96 15.31
N HIS A 186 -35.63 11.87 15.19
CA HIS A 186 -36.25 11.67 13.88
C HIS A 186 -36.01 12.84 12.90
N THR A 187 -35.93 14.08 13.39
CA THR A 187 -35.73 15.28 12.56
C THR A 187 -34.25 15.67 12.36
N SER A 188 -33.44 15.58 13.41
CA SER A 188 -32.00 15.88 13.39
C SER A 188 -31.16 14.70 12.92
N TRP A 189 -31.62 13.44 13.05
CA TRP A 189 -30.97 12.32 12.37
C TRP A 189 -31.13 12.45 10.86
N GLY A 190 -32.23 13.02 10.33
CA GLY A 190 -32.36 13.29 8.89
C GLY A 190 -31.36 14.35 8.38
N SER A 191 -31.08 15.39 9.18
CA SER A 191 -30.04 16.37 8.84
C SER A 191 -28.62 15.86 9.14
N PHE A 192 -28.48 14.98 10.12
CA PHE A 192 -27.26 14.20 10.39
C PHE A 192 -27.00 13.20 9.26
N ASP A 193 -28.01 12.54 8.71
CA ASP A 193 -27.96 11.58 7.60
C ASP A 193 -27.34 12.23 6.36
N GLY A 194 -27.75 13.43 5.97
CA GLY A 194 -27.08 14.15 4.88
C GLY A 194 -25.59 14.45 5.15
N ARG A 195 -25.25 14.85 6.39
CA ARG A 195 -23.85 15.13 6.77
C ARG A 195 -23.04 13.87 7.09
N PHE A 196 -23.71 12.75 7.37
CA PHE A 196 -23.16 11.44 7.65
C PHE A 196 -22.88 10.73 6.33
N ARG A 197 -23.79 10.83 5.35
CA ARG A 197 -23.55 10.49 3.95
C ARG A 197 -22.36 11.24 3.39
N ALA A 198 -22.22 12.54 3.66
CA ALA A 198 -21.00 13.26 3.25
C ALA A 198 -19.71 12.72 3.92
N ILE A 199 -19.78 12.18 5.13
CA ILE A 199 -18.65 11.49 5.78
C ILE A 199 -18.42 10.13 5.10
N LEU A 200 -19.47 9.37 4.83
CA LEU A 200 -19.39 8.11 4.09
C LEU A 200 -18.86 8.31 2.67
N ASP A 201 -19.21 9.40 1.99
CA ASP A 201 -18.70 9.78 0.67
C ASP A 201 -17.20 10.15 0.74
N ASN A 202 -16.77 10.77 1.84
CA ASN A 202 -15.35 11.02 2.07
C ASN A 202 -14.60 9.71 2.34
N ILE A 203 -15.15 8.83 3.18
CA ILE A 203 -14.59 7.49 3.43
C ILE A 203 -14.50 6.69 2.13
N ALA A 204 -15.55 6.73 1.29
CA ALA A 204 -15.57 6.04 0.00
C ALA A 204 -14.56 6.65 -0.98
N ARG A 205 -14.42 7.97 -1.02
CA ARG A 205 -13.40 8.66 -1.83
C ARG A 205 -11.98 8.35 -1.37
N ASP A 206 -11.76 8.36 -0.06
CA ASP A 206 -10.48 7.99 0.54
C ASP A 206 -10.15 6.53 0.25
N SER A 207 -11.16 5.66 0.25
CA SER A 207 -11.05 4.26 -0.19
C SER A 207 -10.66 4.12 -1.67
N GLU A 208 -11.26 4.92 -2.57
CA GLU A 208 -10.87 4.97 -3.98
C GLU A 208 -9.43 5.48 -4.18
N LEU A 209 -8.99 6.44 -3.35
CA LEU A 209 -7.61 6.92 -3.36
C LEU A 209 -6.64 5.82 -2.92
N ILE A 210 -7.02 4.94 -1.98
CA ILE A 210 -6.22 3.77 -1.61
C ILE A 210 -6.06 2.85 -2.81
N ASP A 211 -7.14 2.53 -3.53
CA ASP A 211 -7.08 1.66 -4.71
C ASP A 211 -6.17 2.25 -5.79
N LYS A 212 -6.28 3.56 -6.06
CA LYS A 212 -5.43 4.24 -7.05
C LYS A 212 -3.96 4.25 -6.63
N ASN A 213 -3.69 4.50 -5.35
CA ASN A 213 -2.33 4.51 -4.82
C ASN A 213 -1.72 3.10 -4.79
N ALA A 214 -2.47 2.08 -4.37
CA ALA A 214 -2.03 0.69 -4.38
C ALA A 214 -1.70 0.23 -5.82
N ASN A 215 -2.59 0.50 -6.77
CA ASN A 215 -2.33 0.22 -8.19
C ASN A 215 -1.10 0.97 -8.72
N ALA A 216 -0.90 2.23 -8.33
CA ALA A 216 0.28 3.00 -8.73
C ALA A 216 1.57 2.40 -8.14
N ILE A 217 1.55 1.98 -6.88
CA ILE A 217 2.70 1.35 -6.23
C ILE A 217 2.99 -0.01 -6.88
N ASP A 218 1.97 -0.83 -7.15
CA ASP A 218 2.14 -2.12 -7.84
C ASP A 218 2.74 -1.94 -9.24
N ILE A 219 2.28 -0.93 -9.99
CA ILE A 219 2.84 -0.59 -11.30
C ILE A 219 4.31 -0.15 -11.19
N LEU A 220 4.64 0.67 -10.20
CA LEU A 220 6.01 1.15 -9.95
C LEU A 220 6.93 0.00 -9.54
N GLN A 221 6.52 -0.85 -8.60
CA GLN A 221 7.27 -2.03 -8.17
C GLN A 221 7.45 -3.03 -9.31
N ALA A 222 6.40 -3.29 -10.10
CA ALA A 222 6.50 -4.13 -11.29
C ALA A 222 7.44 -3.54 -12.35
N LYS A 223 7.49 -2.21 -12.49
CA LYS A 223 8.46 -1.53 -13.36
C LYS A 223 9.88 -1.67 -12.85
N GLU A 224 10.15 -1.39 -11.56
CA GLU A 224 11.48 -1.54 -10.97
C GLU A 224 11.98 -2.99 -11.04
N PHE A 225 11.10 -3.95 -10.82
CA PHE A 225 11.42 -5.37 -10.98
C PHE A 225 11.80 -5.69 -12.44
N ARG A 226 11.00 -5.25 -13.42
CA ARG A 226 11.33 -5.40 -14.85
C ARG A 226 12.65 -4.74 -15.22
N ASP A 227 12.91 -3.53 -14.74
CA ASP A 227 14.15 -2.80 -15.02
C ASP A 227 15.38 -3.51 -14.42
N THR A 228 15.24 -4.07 -13.22
CA THR A 228 16.30 -4.86 -12.58
C THR A 228 16.55 -6.17 -13.33
N GLN A 229 15.50 -6.88 -13.72
CA GLN A 229 15.62 -8.10 -14.52
C GLN A 229 16.26 -7.82 -15.88
N ASN A 230 15.86 -6.75 -16.57
CA ASN A 230 16.44 -6.37 -17.85
C ASN A 230 17.95 -6.07 -17.73
N LYS A 231 18.39 -5.37 -16.67
CA LYS A 231 19.82 -5.14 -16.42
C LYS A 231 20.61 -6.44 -16.25
N LEU A 232 20.05 -7.41 -15.52
CA LEU A 232 20.69 -8.71 -15.32
C LEU A 232 20.78 -9.50 -16.64
N ILE A 233 19.72 -9.48 -17.46
CA ILE A 233 19.71 -10.10 -18.77
C ILE A 233 20.78 -9.48 -19.67
N THR A 234 20.83 -8.15 -19.77
CA THR A 234 21.85 -7.46 -20.59
C THR A 234 23.28 -7.75 -20.12
N GLN A 235 23.52 -7.85 -18.81
CA GLN A 235 24.83 -8.23 -18.29
C GLN A 235 25.20 -9.67 -18.67
N ARG A 236 24.24 -10.59 -18.59
CA ARG A 236 24.43 -11.98 -19.00
C ARG A 236 24.70 -12.11 -20.50
N GLU A 237 23.95 -11.39 -21.34
CA GLU A 237 24.17 -11.35 -22.79
C GLU A 237 25.59 -10.88 -23.12
N LYS A 238 26.08 -9.82 -22.47
CA LYS A 238 27.46 -9.35 -22.64
C LYS A 238 28.50 -10.38 -22.21
N GLN A 239 28.25 -11.09 -21.11
CA GLN A 239 29.15 -12.16 -20.66
C GLN A 239 29.16 -13.33 -21.64
N GLU A 240 28.00 -13.72 -22.16
CA GLU A 240 27.87 -14.78 -23.17
C GLU A 240 28.54 -14.38 -24.49
N GLU A 241 28.39 -13.13 -24.92
CA GLU A 241 29.05 -12.59 -26.11
C GLU A 241 30.58 -12.55 -25.95
N ALA A 242 31.07 -12.08 -24.80
CA ALA A 242 32.50 -12.10 -24.48
C ALA A 242 33.06 -13.53 -24.43
N ALA A 243 32.32 -14.47 -23.85
CA ALA A 243 32.70 -15.88 -23.81
C ALA A 243 32.73 -16.52 -25.21
N ARG A 244 31.74 -16.19 -26.06
CA ARG A 244 31.72 -16.61 -27.47
C ARG A 244 32.94 -16.05 -28.21
N LEU A 245 33.22 -14.76 -28.10
CA LEU A 245 34.38 -14.15 -28.73
C LEU A 245 35.69 -14.80 -28.25
N ALA A 246 35.85 -15.00 -26.94
CA ALA A 246 37.02 -15.68 -26.37
C ALA A 246 37.17 -17.12 -26.90
N SER A 247 36.05 -17.85 -27.06
CA SER A 247 36.07 -19.19 -27.65
C SER A 247 36.50 -19.19 -29.11
N VAL A 248 36.07 -18.21 -29.90
CA VAL A 248 36.45 -18.05 -31.32
C VAL A 248 37.93 -17.67 -31.44
N ILE A 249 38.41 -16.70 -30.65
CA ILE A 249 39.83 -16.31 -30.62
C ILE A 249 40.72 -17.51 -30.27
N LYS A 250 40.31 -18.30 -29.27
CA LYS A 250 41.01 -19.54 -28.89
C LYS A 250 40.99 -20.58 -30.02
N TRP A 251 39.85 -20.76 -30.69
CA TRP A 251 39.72 -21.68 -31.83
C TRP A 251 40.61 -21.27 -33.01
N LEU A 252 40.68 -19.97 -33.32
CA LEU A 252 41.53 -19.40 -34.37
C LEU A 252 43.02 -19.37 -34.00
N GLN A 253 43.39 -19.70 -32.76
CA GLN A 253 44.77 -19.68 -32.26
C GLN A 253 45.49 -18.32 -32.40
N ILE A 254 44.73 -17.21 -32.46
CA ILE A 254 45.25 -15.84 -32.66
C ILE A 254 46.14 -15.37 -31.49
N THR A 255 46.13 -16.06 -30.36
CA THR A 255 47.01 -15.76 -29.22
C THR A 255 48.51 -15.93 -29.47
N GLN A 256 48.93 -16.49 -30.61
CA GLN A 256 50.34 -16.64 -30.99
C GLN A 256 50.85 -15.56 -31.96
N LEU A 257 50.12 -14.45 -32.15
CA LEU A 257 50.54 -13.39 -33.09
C LEU A 257 51.97 -12.86 -32.83
N HIS A 258 52.38 -12.75 -31.56
CA HIS A 258 53.73 -12.26 -31.22
C HIS A 258 54.82 -13.26 -31.60
N ASP A 259 54.57 -14.56 -31.35
CA ASP A 259 55.47 -15.65 -31.76
C ASP A 259 55.52 -15.75 -33.30
N GLN A 260 54.40 -15.50 -33.98
CA GLN A 260 54.32 -15.55 -35.45
C GLN A 260 55.07 -14.40 -36.12
N GLU A 261 55.02 -13.17 -35.58
CA GLU A 261 55.79 -12.04 -36.11
C GLU A 261 57.29 -12.23 -35.90
N GLU A 262 57.72 -12.68 -34.72
CA GLU A 262 59.14 -12.99 -34.46
C GLU A 262 59.65 -14.14 -35.34
N GLU A 263 58.87 -15.22 -35.50
CA GLU A 263 59.21 -16.31 -36.41
C GLU A 263 59.27 -15.83 -37.87
N LEU A 264 58.30 -15.03 -38.31
CA LEU A 264 58.27 -14.46 -39.67
C LEU A 264 59.47 -13.55 -39.92
N ASP A 265 59.85 -12.70 -38.97
CA ASP A 265 60.99 -11.79 -39.10
C ASP A 265 62.32 -12.57 -39.08
N HIS A 266 62.41 -13.61 -38.24
CA HIS A 266 63.53 -14.55 -38.24
C HIS A 266 63.67 -15.26 -39.60
N PHE A 267 62.57 -15.77 -40.17
CA PHE A 267 62.60 -16.45 -41.46
C PHE A 267 62.92 -15.48 -42.60
N THR A 268 62.35 -14.28 -42.59
CA THR A 268 62.64 -13.21 -43.55
C THR A 268 64.13 -12.84 -43.55
N THR A 269 64.74 -12.73 -42.36
CA THR A 269 66.18 -12.41 -42.22
C THR A 269 67.10 -13.49 -42.79
N ARG A 270 66.63 -14.74 -42.88
CA ARG A 270 67.39 -15.87 -43.44
C ARG A 270 67.14 -16.12 -44.93
N CYS A 271 66.15 -15.45 -45.52
CA CYS A 271 65.87 -15.55 -46.94
C CYS A 271 66.95 -14.84 -47.77
N HIS A 272 67.36 -15.46 -48.87
CA HIS A 272 68.25 -14.80 -49.82
C HIS A 272 67.50 -13.67 -50.54
N PRO A 273 68.16 -12.54 -50.87
CA PRO A 273 67.54 -11.48 -51.66
C PRO A 273 66.97 -12.02 -52.97
N GLY A 274 65.71 -11.72 -53.26
CA GLY A 274 65.00 -12.21 -54.45
C GLY A 274 64.28 -13.55 -54.29
N SER A 275 64.30 -14.15 -53.09
CA SER A 275 63.57 -15.39 -52.82
C SER A 275 62.06 -15.17 -52.92
N CYS A 276 61.35 -16.09 -53.57
CA CYS A 276 59.90 -16.03 -53.79
C CYS A 276 59.39 -14.88 -54.67
N ASP A 277 60.23 -13.93 -55.12
CA ASP A 277 59.81 -12.82 -55.99
C ASP A 277 59.17 -13.28 -57.31
N TRP A 278 59.55 -14.47 -57.77
CA TRP A 278 59.05 -15.08 -59.00
C TRP A 278 57.52 -15.32 -58.96
N ILE A 279 56.93 -15.57 -57.78
CA ILE A 279 55.49 -15.84 -57.64
C ILE A 279 54.67 -14.60 -58.00
N PHE A 280 55.16 -13.42 -57.62
CA PHE A 280 54.53 -12.14 -57.92
C PHE A 280 54.69 -11.74 -59.38
N GLN A 281 55.54 -12.42 -60.14
CA GLN A 281 55.68 -12.21 -61.58
C GLN A 281 54.64 -12.97 -62.40
N LEU A 282 54.03 -14.02 -61.84
CA LEU A 282 53.00 -14.82 -62.49
C LEU A 282 51.74 -13.99 -62.76
N GLU A 283 51.30 -14.00 -64.02
CA GLU A 283 50.14 -13.21 -64.45
C GLU A 283 48.85 -13.59 -63.69
N LYS A 284 48.69 -14.88 -63.36
CA LYS A 284 47.56 -15.37 -62.54
C LYS A 284 47.55 -14.76 -61.13
N VAL A 285 48.72 -14.66 -60.48
CA VAL A 285 48.85 -14.11 -59.12
C VAL A 285 48.66 -12.59 -59.14
N LYS A 286 49.20 -11.90 -60.16
CA LYS A 286 48.96 -10.46 -60.35
C LYS A 286 47.47 -10.14 -60.49
N LYS A 287 46.75 -10.92 -61.31
CA LYS A 287 45.30 -10.75 -61.53
C LYS A 287 44.45 -11.11 -60.33
N TRP A 288 44.93 -11.97 -59.43
CA TRP A 288 44.25 -12.30 -58.17
C TRP A 288 44.49 -11.24 -57.09
N MET A 289 45.67 -10.61 -57.05
CA MET A 289 45.95 -9.53 -56.09
C MET A 289 45.21 -8.22 -56.40
N THR A 290 44.95 -7.95 -57.68
CA THR A 290 43.99 -6.92 -58.10
C THR A 290 42.60 -7.55 -58.06
N ASP A 291 41.68 -7.04 -57.26
CA ASP A 291 40.35 -7.61 -56.95
C ASP A 291 39.35 -7.67 -58.15
N ASP A 292 39.86 -7.96 -59.36
CA ASP A 292 39.21 -7.85 -60.68
C ASP A 292 38.73 -9.20 -61.26
N GLU A 293 39.02 -10.34 -60.61
CA GLU A 293 38.58 -11.67 -61.06
C GLU A 293 37.46 -12.29 -60.18
N PRO A 294 36.52 -13.05 -60.77
CA PRO A 294 35.43 -13.71 -60.04
C PRO A 294 35.87 -14.93 -59.20
N GLN A 295 37.15 -15.33 -59.25
CA GLN A 295 37.68 -16.47 -58.50
C GLN A 295 38.67 -15.99 -57.42
N PRO A 296 38.25 -15.95 -56.13
CA PRO A 296 39.10 -15.45 -55.04
C PRO A 296 40.13 -16.48 -54.54
N VAL A 297 40.34 -17.60 -55.25
CA VAL A 297 41.15 -18.72 -54.79
C VAL A 297 42.17 -19.14 -55.84
N ILE A 298 43.45 -19.13 -55.46
CA ILE A 298 44.55 -19.72 -56.24
C ILE A 298 45.01 -21.01 -55.57
N TRP A 299 45.24 -22.04 -56.37
CA TRP A 299 45.85 -23.30 -55.92
C TRP A 299 47.34 -23.30 -56.25
N LEU A 300 48.16 -23.39 -55.21
CA LEU A 300 49.60 -23.60 -55.32
C LEU A 300 49.89 -25.09 -55.11
N HIS A 301 50.58 -25.71 -56.06
CA HIS A 301 51.09 -27.06 -55.92
C HIS A 301 52.61 -27.00 -55.92
N GLY A 302 53.26 -27.78 -55.07
CA GLY A 302 54.70 -27.78 -55.02
C GLY A 302 55.25 -28.88 -54.14
N LYS A 303 56.53 -29.20 -54.34
CA LYS A 303 57.26 -30.09 -53.45
C LYS A 303 57.60 -29.32 -52.17
N PRO A 304 57.56 -29.94 -50.98
CA PRO A 304 57.91 -29.25 -49.73
C PRO A 304 59.29 -28.60 -49.83
N GLY A 305 59.39 -27.31 -49.51
CA GLY A 305 60.63 -26.54 -49.57
C GLY A 305 61.03 -25.99 -50.95
N ALA A 306 60.17 -26.12 -51.98
CA ALA A 306 60.44 -25.56 -53.31
C ALA A 306 60.18 -24.04 -53.43
N GLY A 307 59.52 -23.44 -52.43
CA GLY A 307 59.11 -22.04 -52.48
C GLY A 307 57.97 -21.74 -53.47
N GLU A 308 57.25 -22.78 -53.90
CA GLU A 308 55.95 -22.71 -54.61
C GLU A 308 54.78 -22.66 -53.64
#